data_AF-A0A4R0IKN7-F1
#
_entry.id   AF-A0A4R0IKN7-F1
#
_cell.length_a   1.000
_cell.length_b   1.000
_cell.length_c   1.000
_cell.angle_alpha   90.00
_cell.angle_beta   90.00
_cell.angle_gamma   90.00
#
_symmetry.space_group_name_H-M   'P 1'
#
loop_
_entity.id
_entity.type
_entity.pdbx_description
1 polymer ?
#
loop_
_entity_poly.entity_id
_entity_poly.type
_entity_poly.pdbx_seq_one_letter_code
_entity_poly.pdbx_strand_id
1 'polypeptide(L)'
;MTSVARWDVLELPVPGPGGVLFRHTSGATAYAAPFQSGDEWIVRYSPSLEGVWSYDGGTLECTPATSRGPVRRSGTTLRWADGTPYHPLTTAWFGDPQQWAAARPALAASPFNRVRLRMSEAAEQQVRDLLAVDIVADLVLPMDEAVVRDAVNRLAAYRNVNWCLSPEPGTAASAVRRLAELIAELDPSHHLISMHEATDPGPPWLTHLSVRLENLRGVSVLRRDYAKPVFVDACGHEGNGTTPDTSLHPEEMLTRIWEGTVRGAYVTHGEWYVDPSSVSVVPWSDGGSRPTGVVAQRLRLLREVLDELPDGVEPIDDYRDAPTLAVPGSYYLQYLGEHQFPDRTFSLPEGEYDVDVLDVWNHSARRTRESVTGAGTLTVRLPGTQYQAIQIRRTS
;
A
#
# COMPACT_ATOMS: atom_id res chain seq x y z
N MET A 1 -8.92 6.87 -35.67
CA MET A 1 -9.51 7.02 -34.33
C MET A 1 -8.91 5.92 -33.48
N THR A 2 -8.09 6.28 -32.50
CA THR A 2 -7.46 5.33 -31.58
C THR A 2 -8.45 5.04 -30.45
N SER A 3 -8.46 3.83 -29.90
CA SER A 3 -9.31 3.48 -28.74
C SER A 3 -8.44 2.92 -27.61
N VAL A 4 -8.73 3.29 -26.38
CA VAL A 4 -8.08 2.76 -25.17
C VAL A 4 -9.13 2.62 -24.06
N ALA A 5 -9.02 1.59 -23.22
CA ALA A 5 -9.91 1.47 -22.07
C ALA A 5 -9.58 2.53 -21.02
N ARG A 6 -10.59 2.96 -20.26
CA ARG A 6 -10.39 3.84 -19.11
C ARG A 6 -9.35 3.24 -18.16
N TRP A 7 -8.36 4.06 -17.79
CA TRP A 7 -7.20 3.73 -16.96
C TRP A 7 -6.14 2.81 -17.58
N ASP A 8 -6.27 2.44 -18.86
CA ASP A 8 -5.20 1.78 -19.60
C ASP A 8 -4.25 2.80 -20.25
N VAL A 9 -3.02 2.36 -20.51
CA VAL A 9 -1.95 3.21 -21.04
C VAL A 9 -2.13 3.39 -22.54
N LEU A 10 -2.27 4.64 -22.97
CA LEU A 10 -2.12 5.06 -24.35
C LEU A 10 -0.72 5.65 -24.54
N GLU A 11 -0.02 5.19 -25.58
CA GLU A 11 1.27 5.74 -26.00
C GLU A 11 1.14 6.31 -27.42
N LEU A 12 1.60 7.54 -27.62
CA LEU A 12 1.49 8.24 -28.90
C LEU A 12 2.84 8.88 -29.25
N PRO A 13 3.32 8.73 -30.51
CA PRO A 13 4.46 9.50 -30.99
C PRO A 13 4.08 10.97 -31.16
N VAL A 14 5.01 11.86 -30.87
CA VAL A 14 4.84 13.32 -30.98
C VAL A 14 6.07 13.95 -31.63
N PRO A 15 5.96 15.12 -32.28
CA PRO A 15 7.07 15.70 -33.05
C PRO A 15 8.21 16.28 -32.19
N GLY A 16 8.03 16.40 -30.87
CA GLY A 16 9.02 16.99 -29.99
C GLY A 16 8.55 17.13 -28.53
N PRO A 17 9.25 17.93 -27.71
CA PRO A 17 9.00 18.07 -26.26
C PRO A 17 7.74 18.88 -25.91
N GLY A 18 6.98 19.36 -26.90
CA GLY A 18 5.79 20.17 -26.68
C GLY A 18 4.69 19.37 -26.00
N GLY A 19 4.20 19.86 -24.86
CA GLY A 19 3.14 19.23 -24.09
C GLY A 19 1.86 18.96 -24.90
N VAL A 20 1.21 17.83 -24.62
CA VAL A 20 -0.04 17.45 -25.30
C VAL A 20 -1.23 17.71 -24.37
N LEU A 21 -2.19 18.49 -24.86
CA LEU A 21 -3.43 18.79 -24.17
C LEU A 21 -4.56 17.93 -24.72
N PHE A 22 -5.05 17.01 -23.92
CA PHE A 22 -6.23 16.19 -24.19
C PHE A 22 -7.48 16.91 -23.70
N ARG A 23 -8.51 16.97 -24.55
CA ARG A 23 -9.79 17.61 -24.26
C ARG A 23 -10.93 16.62 -24.44
N HIS A 24 -11.67 16.35 -23.38
CA HIS A 24 -12.86 15.50 -23.41
C HIS A 24 -14.08 16.29 -23.89
N THR A 25 -15.03 15.61 -24.53
CA THR A 25 -16.31 16.22 -24.97
C THR A 25 -17.13 16.86 -23.84
N SER A 26 -16.94 16.44 -22.59
CA SER A 26 -17.58 17.08 -21.42
C SER A 26 -16.94 18.40 -20.99
N GLY A 27 -15.81 18.79 -21.60
CA GLY A 27 -15.02 19.96 -21.21
C GLY A 27 -13.88 19.65 -20.24
N ALA A 28 -13.74 18.42 -19.74
CA ALA A 28 -12.59 18.02 -18.95
C ALA A 28 -11.30 18.06 -19.79
N THR A 29 -10.18 18.40 -19.15
CA THR A 29 -8.87 18.48 -19.82
C THR A 29 -7.81 17.76 -19.03
N ALA A 30 -6.84 17.18 -19.73
CA ALA A 30 -5.64 16.61 -19.13
C ALA A 30 -4.41 17.02 -19.94
N TYR A 31 -3.32 17.30 -19.24
CA TYR A 31 -2.04 17.61 -19.84
C TYR A 31 -1.07 16.45 -19.61
N ALA A 32 -0.32 16.07 -20.63
CA ALA A 32 0.77 15.12 -20.50
C ALA A 32 2.00 15.66 -21.24
N ALA A 33 3.15 15.65 -20.56
CA ALA A 33 4.41 16.06 -21.14
C ALA A 33 5.10 14.88 -21.85
N PRO A 34 5.61 15.09 -23.08
CA PRO A 34 6.41 14.09 -23.77
C PRO A 34 7.76 13.80 -23.09
N PHE A 35 8.34 12.67 -23.45
CA PHE A 35 9.70 12.27 -23.10
C PHE A 35 10.35 11.48 -24.25
N GLN A 36 11.68 11.37 -24.23
CA GLN A 36 12.40 10.60 -25.23
C GLN A 36 12.38 9.10 -24.91
N SER A 37 12.03 8.29 -25.91
CA SER A 37 12.11 6.84 -25.89
C SER A 37 12.93 6.40 -27.11
N GLY A 38 14.22 6.11 -26.89
CA GLY A 38 15.18 5.97 -27.98
C GLY A 38 15.34 7.29 -28.75
N ASP A 39 15.19 7.25 -30.07
CA ASP A 39 15.31 8.42 -30.95
C ASP A 39 13.98 9.18 -31.13
N GLU A 40 12.87 8.70 -30.56
CA GLU A 40 11.54 9.27 -30.73
C GLU A 40 11.07 10.01 -29.48
N TRP A 41 10.25 11.04 -29.69
CA TRP A 41 9.46 11.65 -28.61
C TRP A 41 8.11 10.96 -28.54
N ILE A 42 7.75 10.50 -27.35
CA ILE A 42 6.44 9.92 -27.08
C ILE A 42 5.76 10.64 -25.94
N VAL A 43 4.44 10.59 -25.91
CA VAL A 43 3.63 10.95 -24.76
C VAL A 43 2.85 9.72 -24.30
N ARG A 44 2.77 9.53 -22.98
CA ARG A 44 1.88 8.54 -22.37
C ARG A 44 0.72 9.23 -21.68
N TYR A 45 -0.46 8.68 -21.86
CA TYR A 45 -1.67 9.20 -21.24
C TYR A 45 -2.58 8.05 -20.80
N SER A 46 -3.27 8.21 -19.68
CA SER A 46 -4.25 7.25 -19.17
C SER A 46 -5.56 7.98 -18.93
N PRO A 47 -6.55 7.86 -19.83
CA PRO A 47 -7.79 8.60 -19.71
C PRO A 47 -8.62 8.10 -18.54
N SER A 48 -9.16 9.04 -17.76
CA SER A 48 -9.97 8.76 -16.57
C SER A 48 -11.47 8.90 -16.78
N LEU A 49 -11.91 9.36 -17.97
CA LEU A 49 -13.31 9.53 -18.33
C LEU A 49 -13.59 8.85 -19.67
N GLU A 50 -14.67 8.06 -19.70
CA GLU A 50 -15.16 7.41 -20.92
C GLU A 50 -15.72 8.44 -21.90
N GLY A 51 -15.59 8.17 -23.20
CA GLY A 51 -16.04 9.05 -24.28
C GLY A 51 -14.90 9.55 -25.16
N VAL A 52 -15.21 10.55 -25.99
CA VAL A 52 -14.27 11.05 -27.01
C VAL A 52 -13.37 12.14 -26.42
N TRP A 53 -12.07 11.96 -26.63
CA TRP A 53 -11.02 12.93 -26.35
C TRP A 53 -10.39 13.41 -27.67
N SER A 54 -10.07 14.71 -27.75
CA SER A 54 -9.32 15.32 -28.85
C SER A 54 -8.00 15.89 -28.37
N TYR A 55 -6.97 15.83 -29.20
CA TYR A 55 -5.66 16.43 -28.93
C TYR A 55 -5.03 16.91 -30.25
N ASP A 56 -3.95 17.70 -30.17
CA ASP A 56 -3.20 18.12 -31.35
C ASP A 56 -2.47 16.91 -31.96
N GLY A 57 -3.09 16.27 -32.93
CA GLY A 57 -2.66 15.00 -33.51
C GLY A 57 -3.79 14.00 -33.77
N GLY A 58 -5.00 14.21 -33.22
CA GLY A 58 -6.17 13.39 -33.57
C GLY A 58 -7.23 13.26 -32.48
N THR A 59 -7.98 12.15 -32.56
CA THR A 59 -9.04 11.80 -31.61
C THR A 59 -8.85 10.40 -31.04
N LEU A 60 -9.18 10.27 -29.77
CA LEU A 60 -9.13 9.07 -28.96
C LEU A 60 -10.54 8.75 -28.44
N GLU A 61 -10.94 7.49 -28.50
CA GLU A 61 -12.11 6.96 -27.78
C GLU A 61 -11.65 6.28 -26.49
N CYS A 62 -12.11 6.79 -25.35
CA CYS A 62 -11.94 6.12 -24.06
C CYS A 62 -13.13 5.18 -23.83
N THR A 63 -12.89 3.87 -23.89
CA THR A 63 -13.91 2.83 -23.70
C THR A 63 -14.08 2.48 -22.21
N PRO A 64 -15.14 1.74 -21.83
CA PRO A 64 -15.31 1.29 -20.46
C PRO A 64 -14.08 0.58 -19.88
N ALA A 65 -13.88 0.74 -18.58
CA ALA A 65 -12.72 0.19 -17.88
C ALA A 65 -12.69 -1.34 -17.93
N THR A 66 -11.49 -1.89 -18.12
CA THR A 66 -11.16 -3.33 -18.02
C THR A 66 -10.40 -3.65 -16.73
N SER A 67 -10.10 -2.63 -15.93
CA SER A 67 -9.33 -2.72 -14.69
C SER A 67 -9.99 -1.89 -13.58
N ARG A 68 -9.52 -2.06 -12.34
CA ARG A 68 -10.00 -1.29 -11.17
C ARG A 68 -9.51 0.18 -11.17
N GLY A 69 -8.60 0.52 -12.08
CA GLY A 69 -7.96 1.83 -12.16
C GLY A 69 -6.91 2.07 -11.07
N PRO A 70 -6.44 3.31 -10.90
CA PRO A 70 -5.44 3.65 -9.89
C PRO A 70 -6.00 3.71 -8.48
N VAL A 71 -5.13 3.53 -7.48
CA VAL A 71 -5.49 3.70 -6.06
C VAL A 71 -5.70 5.18 -5.74
N ARG A 72 -6.74 5.47 -4.96
CA ARG A 72 -7.13 6.80 -4.48
C ARG A 72 -7.28 6.83 -2.98
N ARG A 73 -7.01 8.00 -2.42
CA ARG A 73 -7.41 8.33 -1.05
C ARG A 73 -8.93 8.49 -0.98
N SER A 74 -9.56 7.83 -0.02
CA SER A 74 -10.98 7.99 0.32
C SER A 74 -11.08 8.34 1.81
N GLY A 75 -11.06 9.63 2.15
CA GLY A 75 -10.99 10.07 3.55
C GLY A 75 -9.68 9.63 4.21
N THR A 76 -9.76 8.77 5.22
CA THR A 76 -8.61 8.17 5.94
C THR A 76 -8.23 6.78 5.44
N THR A 77 -8.94 6.25 4.43
CA THR A 77 -8.72 4.93 3.83
C THR A 77 -8.33 5.04 2.35
N LEU A 78 -8.19 3.89 1.69
CA LEU A 78 -7.81 3.78 0.29
C LEU A 78 -8.81 2.92 -0.48
N ARG A 79 -9.06 3.31 -1.73
CA ARG A 79 -9.91 2.57 -2.66
C ARG A 79 -9.27 2.57 -4.04
N TRP A 80 -9.55 1.54 -4.83
CA TRP A 80 -9.36 1.61 -6.27
C TRP A 80 -10.30 2.66 -6.88
N ALA A 81 -9.99 3.14 -8.09
CA ALA A 81 -10.77 4.17 -8.76
C ALA A 81 -12.21 3.71 -9.12
N ASP A 82 -12.46 2.40 -9.18
CA ASP A 82 -13.81 1.83 -9.32
C ASP A 82 -14.63 1.81 -8.02
N GLY A 83 -14.03 2.20 -6.89
CA GLY A 83 -14.66 2.23 -5.57
C GLY A 83 -14.37 1.02 -4.68
N THR A 84 -13.75 -0.03 -5.21
CA THR A 84 -13.38 -1.23 -4.43
C THR A 84 -12.38 -0.87 -3.32
N PRO A 85 -12.56 -1.33 -2.06
CA PRO A 85 -11.58 -1.14 -1.00
C PRO A 85 -10.17 -1.60 -1.40
N TYR A 86 -9.16 -0.87 -0.96
CA TYR A 86 -7.77 -1.25 -1.13
C TYR A 86 -7.06 -1.30 0.23
N HIS A 87 -6.60 -2.50 0.61
CA HIS A 87 -5.85 -2.75 1.84
C HIS A 87 -4.41 -3.13 1.48
N PRO A 88 -3.49 -2.17 1.39
CA PRO A 88 -2.10 -2.44 1.08
C PRO A 88 -1.45 -3.34 2.14
N LEU A 89 -0.88 -4.44 1.68
CA LEU A 89 0.09 -5.24 2.40
C LEU A 89 1.40 -5.10 1.63
N THR A 90 2.30 -4.30 2.19
CA THR A 90 3.47 -3.79 1.46
C THR A 90 4.73 -4.56 1.85
N THR A 91 5.66 -4.74 0.93
CA THR A 91 7.05 -5.13 1.22
C THR A 91 8.03 -4.12 0.62
N ALA A 92 9.28 -4.09 1.08
CA ALA A 92 10.33 -3.25 0.50
C ALA A 92 11.37 -4.11 -0.23
N TRP A 93 11.73 -3.71 -1.46
CA TRP A 93 12.79 -4.33 -2.25
C TRP A 93 13.63 -3.22 -2.89
N PHE A 94 14.83 -2.98 -2.36
CA PHE A 94 15.68 -1.87 -2.80
C PHE A 94 16.97 -2.32 -3.49
N GLY A 95 16.93 -3.48 -4.13
CA GLY A 95 18.07 -4.10 -4.80
C GLY A 95 18.54 -3.42 -6.07
N ASP A 96 19.68 -3.91 -6.57
CA ASP A 96 20.13 -3.67 -7.93
C ASP A 96 19.07 -4.16 -8.92
N PRO A 97 18.55 -3.32 -9.83
CA PRO A 97 17.54 -3.72 -10.79
C PRO A 97 17.90 -4.92 -11.67
N GLN A 98 19.19 -5.25 -11.85
CA GLN A 98 19.60 -6.48 -12.55
C GLN A 98 19.10 -7.76 -11.86
N GLN A 99 18.87 -7.71 -10.54
CA GLN A 99 18.33 -8.84 -9.76
C GLN A 99 16.80 -8.95 -9.85
N TRP A 100 16.12 -7.97 -10.46
CA TRP A 100 14.65 -7.92 -10.52
C TRP A 100 14.03 -9.17 -11.15
N ALA A 101 14.63 -9.68 -12.23
CA ALA A 101 14.14 -10.87 -12.93
C ALA A 101 14.09 -12.11 -12.01
N ALA A 102 15.01 -12.21 -11.05
CA ALA A 102 15.05 -13.26 -10.05
C ALA A 102 14.07 -13.03 -8.90
N ALA A 103 13.83 -11.76 -8.53
CA ALA A 103 12.96 -11.37 -7.41
C ALA A 103 11.45 -11.38 -7.74
N ARG A 104 11.06 -10.94 -8.94
CA ARG A 104 9.65 -10.75 -9.32
C ARG A 104 8.76 -11.99 -9.17
N PRO A 105 9.21 -13.25 -9.40
CA PRO A 105 8.35 -14.42 -9.18
C PRO A 105 8.04 -14.64 -7.70
N ALA A 106 9.00 -14.37 -6.81
CA ALA A 106 8.79 -14.48 -5.37
C ALA A 106 7.79 -13.44 -4.88
N LEU A 107 7.87 -12.21 -5.41
CA LEU A 107 6.90 -11.16 -5.10
C LEU A 107 5.48 -11.52 -5.57
N ALA A 108 5.33 -12.03 -6.79
CA ALA A 108 4.04 -12.46 -7.32
C ALA A 108 3.41 -13.65 -6.55
N ALA A 109 4.24 -14.48 -5.90
CA ALA A 109 3.80 -15.60 -5.06
C ALA A 109 3.59 -15.24 -3.57
N SER A 110 3.89 -14.00 -3.20
CA SER A 110 3.78 -13.47 -1.84
C SER A 110 2.37 -12.87 -1.59
N PRO A 111 1.96 -12.67 -0.33
CA PRO A 111 0.68 -12.00 -0.03
C PRO A 111 0.69 -10.48 -0.29
N PHE A 112 1.81 -9.93 -0.76
CA PHE A 112 1.97 -8.50 -0.96
C PHE A 112 1.25 -8.02 -2.21
N ASN A 113 0.52 -6.91 -2.10
CA ASN A 113 -0.13 -6.22 -3.22
C ASN A 113 0.47 -4.82 -3.46
N ARG A 114 1.51 -4.45 -2.70
CA ARG A 114 2.32 -3.25 -2.90
C ARG A 114 3.79 -3.55 -2.64
N VAL A 115 4.69 -2.95 -3.40
CA VAL A 115 6.14 -3.02 -3.17
C VAL A 115 6.76 -1.64 -3.26
N ARG A 116 7.71 -1.34 -2.36
CA ARG A 116 8.52 -0.12 -2.44
C ARG A 116 9.79 -0.38 -3.25
N LEU A 117 10.06 0.48 -4.21
CA LEU A 117 11.20 0.41 -5.13
C LEU A 117 11.93 1.76 -5.18
N ARG A 118 13.25 1.74 -5.33
CA ARG A 118 14.00 2.97 -5.66
C ARG A 118 13.80 3.31 -7.13
N MET A 119 13.61 4.59 -7.42
CA MET A 119 13.60 5.05 -8.81
C MET A 119 14.96 4.75 -9.47
N SER A 120 14.92 4.20 -10.67
CA SER A 120 16.08 3.83 -11.48
C SER A 120 15.69 3.76 -12.96
N GLU A 121 16.66 3.58 -13.86
CA GLU A 121 16.40 3.40 -15.29
C GLU A 121 15.53 2.17 -15.60
N ALA A 122 15.55 1.15 -14.73
CA ALA A 122 14.76 -0.06 -14.88
C ALA A 122 13.32 0.06 -14.34
N ALA A 123 12.98 1.17 -13.68
CA ALA A 123 11.70 1.34 -12.99
C ALA A 123 10.50 1.13 -13.92
N GLU A 124 10.60 1.52 -15.19
CA GLU A 124 9.52 1.29 -16.15
C GLU A 124 9.21 -0.21 -16.33
N GLN A 125 10.24 -1.03 -16.52
CA GLN A 125 10.04 -2.48 -16.68
C GLN A 125 9.50 -3.10 -15.39
N GLN A 126 9.99 -2.65 -14.22
CA GLN A 126 9.50 -3.12 -12.92
C GLN A 126 8.01 -2.78 -12.73
N VAL A 127 7.60 -1.55 -13.05
CA VAL A 127 6.20 -1.11 -12.98
C VAL A 127 5.31 -1.94 -13.90
N ARG A 128 5.75 -2.21 -15.15
CA ARG A 128 5.00 -3.05 -16.11
C ARG A 128 4.87 -4.50 -15.62
N ASP A 129 5.95 -5.07 -15.09
CA ASP A 129 5.93 -6.44 -14.53
C ASP A 129 4.97 -6.55 -13.34
N LEU A 130 4.97 -5.54 -12.46
CA LEU A 130 4.07 -5.46 -11.31
C LEU A 130 2.60 -5.26 -11.73
N LEU A 131 2.37 -4.44 -12.76
CA LEU A 131 1.05 -4.19 -13.31
C LEU A 131 0.40 -5.48 -13.85
N ALA A 132 1.21 -6.35 -14.46
CA ALA A 132 0.74 -7.63 -15.01
C ALA A 132 0.22 -8.60 -13.93
N VAL A 133 0.56 -8.36 -12.65
CA VAL A 133 0.12 -9.16 -11.50
C VAL A 133 -0.64 -8.32 -10.46
N ASP A 134 -1.15 -7.14 -10.85
CA ASP A 134 -1.93 -6.23 -10.00
C ASP A 134 -1.25 -5.80 -8.68
N ILE A 135 0.08 -5.65 -8.71
CA ILE A 135 0.85 -5.10 -7.57
C ILE A 135 1.16 -3.63 -7.82
N VAL A 136 0.96 -2.81 -6.78
CA VAL A 136 1.27 -1.38 -6.80
C VAL A 136 2.75 -1.14 -6.51
N ALA A 137 3.41 -0.38 -7.39
CA ALA A 137 4.77 0.12 -7.22
C ALA A 137 4.75 1.46 -6.47
N ASP A 138 5.31 1.48 -5.26
CA ASP A 138 5.60 2.70 -4.50
C ASP A 138 7.01 3.17 -4.84
N LEU A 139 7.12 4.13 -5.75
CA LEU A 139 8.38 4.60 -6.28
C LEU A 139 8.98 5.66 -5.36
N VAL A 140 10.12 5.33 -4.76
CA VAL A 140 10.91 6.21 -3.92
C VAL A 140 11.77 7.09 -4.83
N LEU A 141 11.44 8.38 -4.88
CA LEU A 141 12.05 9.40 -5.72
C LEU A 141 13.07 10.23 -4.93
N PRO A 142 14.25 10.53 -5.51
CA PRO A 142 15.19 11.47 -4.90
C PRO A 142 14.64 12.91 -4.92
N MET A 143 15.24 13.79 -4.12
CA MET A 143 14.94 15.23 -4.12
C MET A 143 15.58 15.95 -5.31
N ASP A 144 15.33 15.46 -6.52
CA ASP A 144 15.86 15.99 -7.78
C ASP A 144 14.71 16.26 -8.77
N GLU A 145 14.59 17.52 -9.21
CA GLU A 145 13.51 17.94 -10.08
C GLU A 145 13.54 17.27 -11.47
N ALA A 146 14.73 17.05 -12.04
CA ALA A 146 14.86 16.44 -13.36
C ALA A 146 14.46 14.96 -13.31
N VAL A 147 14.86 14.23 -12.26
CA VAL A 147 14.45 12.84 -12.03
C VAL A 147 12.95 12.75 -11.80
N VAL A 148 12.38 13.64 -10.98
CA VAL A 148 10.92 13.67 -10.74
C VAL A 148 10.16 13.92 -12.04
N ARG A 149 10.58 14.90 -12.86
CA ARG A 149 9.93 15.19 -14.16
C ARG A 149 9.98 13.99 -15.09
N ASP A 150 11.16 13.39 -15.25
CA ASP A 150 11.33 12.24 -16.14
C ASP A 150 10.48 11.04 -15.66
N ALA A 151 10.52 10.73 -14.36
CA ALA A 151 9.74 9.64 -13.77
C ALA A 151 8.22 9.83 -13.97
N VAL A 152 7.69 11.03 -13.66
CA VAL A 152 6.25 11.32 -13.80
C VAL A 152 5.84 11.26 -15.27
N ASN A 153 6.57 11.90 -16.18
CA ASN A 153 6.25 11.88 -17.61
C ASN A 153 6.25 10.45 -18.19
N ARG A 154 7.17 9.60 -17.74
CA ARG A 154 7.29 8.20 -18.19
C ARG A 154 6.23 7.28 -17.59
N LEU A 155 5.90 7.47 -16.31
CA LEU A 155 5.23 6.44 -15.52
C LEU A 155 3.83 6.83 -15.00
N ALA A 156 3.43 8.11 -15.06
CA ALA A 156 2.13 8.57 -14.59
C ALA A 156 0.93 8.03 -15.40
N ALA A 157 1.14 7.33 -16.51
CA ALA A 157 0.04 6.63 -17.19
C ALA A 157 -0.27 5.25 -16.56
N TYR A 158 0.68 4.65 -15.83
CA TYR A 158 0.46 3.34 -15.22
C TYR A 158 -0.32 3.47 -13.92
N ARG A 159 -1.51 2.85 -13.90
CA ARG A 159 -2.44 2.89 -12.74
C ARG A 159 -1.88 2.32 -11.43
N ASN A 160 -0.81 1.52 -11.50
CA ASN A 160 -0.22 0.86 -10.34
C ASN A 160 0.99 1.62 -9.78
N VAL A 161 1.12 2.93 -10.03
CA VAL A 161 2.21 3.75 -9.49
C VAL A 161 1.74 4.60 -8.31
N ASN A 162 2.58 4.72 -7.30
CA ASN A 162 2.53 5.74 -6.26
C ASN A 162 3.89 6.44 -6.16
N TRP A 163 3.89 7.68 -5.69
CA TRP A 163 5.08 8.52 -5.58
C TRP A 163 5.45 8.76 -4.12
N CYS A 164 6.70 8.50 -3.76
CA CYS A 164 7.22 8.74 -2.42
C CYS A 164 8.52 9.56 -2.51
N LEU A 165 8.50 10.84 -2.12
CA LEU A 165 9.71 11.67 -2.07
C LEU A 165 10.62 11.21 -0.92
N SER A 166 11.93 11.12 -1.13
CA SER A 166 12.90 10.69 -0.11
C SER A 166 13.88 11.81 0.25
N PRO A 167 13.47 12.78 1.10
CA PRO A 167 14.36 13.82 1.56
C PRO A 167 15.39 13.29 2.57
N GLU A 168 16.62 13.77 2.43
CA GLU A 168 17.64 13.59 3.46
C GLU A 168 17.32 14.40 4.72
N PRO A 169 17.79 13.98 5.91
CA PRO A 169 17.66 14.75 7.14
C PRO A 169 18.12 16.20 6.98
N GLY A 170 17.28 17.15 7.38
CA GLY A 170 17.56 18.59 7.25
C GLY A 170 17.09 19.23 5.95
N THR A 171 16.51 18.46 5.01
CA THR A 171 15.86 19.02 3.82
C THR A 171 14.75 20.01 4.21
N ALA A 172 14.76 21.20 3.60
CA ALA A 172 13.77 22.23 3.89
C ALA A 172 12.35 21.79 3.48
N ALA A 173 11.35 22.03 4.33
CA ALA A 173 9.95 21.71 4.04
C ALA A 173 9.44 22.36 2.73
N SER A 174 9.96 23.54 2.36
CA SER A 174 9.63 24.20 1.08
C SER A 174 10.11 23.42 -0.15
N ALA A 175 11.23 22.71 -0.07
CA ALA A 175 11.73 21.88 -1.17
C ALA A 175 10.83 20.66 -1.40
N VAL A 176 10.40 20.00 -0.32
CA VAL A 176 9.43 18.90 -0.38
C VAL A 176 8.11 19.38 -0.98
N ARG A 177 7.58 20.52 -0.51
CA ARG A 177 6.34 21.10 -1.06
C ARG A 177 6.45 21.34 -2.56
N ARG A 178 7.55 21.96 -3.02
CA ARG A 178 7.77 22.25 -4.44
C ARG A 178 7.76 21.00 -5.31
N LEU A 179 8.43 19.92 -4.89
CA LEU A 179 8.43 18.68 -5.68
C LEU A 179 7.08 17.94 -5.62
N ALA A 180 6.37 17.98 -4.49
CA ALA A 180 5.03 17.41 -4.40
C ALA A 180 4.02 18.18 -5.28
N GLU A 181 4.13 19.51 -5.34
CA GLU A 181 3.37 20.37 -6.26
C GLU A 181 3.66 19.99 -7.71
N LEU A 182 4.94 19.85 -8.05
CA LEU A 182 5.35 19.48 -9.38
C LEU A 182 4.80 18.12 -9.81
N ILE A 183 4.84 17.11 -8.93
CA ILE A 183 4.23 15.80 -9.22
C ILE A 183 2.74 15.97 -9.47
N ALA A 184 2.03 16.72 -8.62
CA ALA A 184 0.59 16.95 -8.78
C ALA A 184 0.23 17.70 -10.08
N GLU A 185 1.09 18.60 -10.55
CA GLU A 185 0.94 19.30 -11.83
C GLU A 185 1.18 18.39 -13.04
N LEU A 186 2.16 17.48 -12.95
CA LEU A 186 2.58 16.63 -14.06
C LEU A 186 1.85 15.30 -14.17
N ASP A 187 1.21 14.83 -13.09
CA ASP A 187 0.50 13.55 -13.03
C ASP A 187 -1.00 13.72 -13.34
N PRO A 188 -1.44 13.58 -14.61
CA PRO A 188 -2.86 13.69 -14.98
C PRO A 188 -3.70 12.54 -14.39
N SER A 189 -3.04 11.49 -13.93
CA SER A 189 -3.68 10.35 -13.30
C SER A 189 -3.79 10.51 -11.80
N HIS A 190 -3.33 11.61 -11.17
CA HIS A 190 -3.54 11.92 -9.75
C HIS A 190 -3.20 10.80 -8.76
N HIS A 191 -2.06 10.11 -8.95
CA HIS A 191 -1.63 9.03 -8.06
C HIS A 191 -1.37 9.50 -6.63
N LEU A 192 -1.21 8.55 -5.70
CA LEU A 192 -0.86 8.88 -4.33
C LEU A 192 0.55 9.48 -4.28
N ILE A 193 0.70 10.56 -3.52
CA ILE A 193 1.98 11.22 -3.25
C ILE A 193 2.23 11.18 -1.74
N SER A 194 3.43 10.80 -1.33
CA SER A 194 3.88 10.81 0.07
C SER A 194 5.36 11.20 0.18
N MET A 195 5.89 11.11 1.39
CA MET A 195 7.26 11.42 1.73
C MET A 195 7.79 10.33 2.68
N HIS A 196 8.99 9.84 2.42
CA HIS A 196 9.62 8.76 3.15
C HIS A 196 9.99 9.19 4.56
N GLU A 197 9.53 8.42 5.56
CA GLU A 197 9.91 8.53 6.97
C GLU A 197 9.86 9.94 7.59
N ALA A 198 8.92 10.76 7.16
CA ALA A 198 8.93 12.17 7.53
C ALA A 198 7.57 12.68 7.99
N THR A 199 7.62 13.73 8.81
CA THR A 199 6.43 14.44 9.26
C THR A 199 5.85 15.22 8.10
N ASP A 200 4.56 15.06 7.85
CA ASP A 200 3.89 15.74 6.75
C ASP A 200 3.98 17.27 6.91
N PRO A 201 4.61 17.99 5.98
CA PRO A 201 4.71 19.45 6.07
C PRO A 201 3.35 20.13 5.91
N GLY A 202 2.26 19.42 5.63
CA GLY A 202 0.92 19.96 5.43
C GLY A 202 0.55 20.45 4.02
N PRO A 203 1.29 20.18 2.91
CA PRO A 203 0.74 20.45 1.59
C PRO A 203 -0.44 19.52 1.27
N PRO A 204 -1.49 20.00 0.57
CA PRO A 204 -2.70 19.23 0.32
C PRO A 204 -2.47 18.04 -0.63
N TRP A 205 -1.46 18.10 -1.49
CA TRP A 205 -1.08 17.06 -2.45
C TRP A 205 -0.43 15.84 -1.80
N LEU A 206 0.12 15.95 -0.59
CA LEU A 206 0.56 14.77 0.17
C LEU A 206 -0.67 14.02 0.66
N THR A 207 -0.90 12.86 0.04
CA THR A 207 -2.12 12.08 0.17
C THR A 207 -2.18 11.26 1.45
N HIS A 208 -1.04 10.77 1.93
CA HIS A 208 -0.93 9.91 3.12
C HIS A 208 0.38 10.17 3.87
N LEU A 209 0.42 9.78 5.14
CA LEU A 209 1.67 9.74 5.90
C LEU A 209 2.46 8.50 5.51
N SER A 210 3.77 8.63 5.34
CA SER A 210 4.71 7.50 5.26
C SER A 210 5.77 7.74 6.34
N VAL A 211 5.73 6.93 7.40
CA VAL A 211 6.49 7.18 8.63
C VAL A 211 7.37 6.00 9.01
N ARG A 212 8.48 6.31 9.71
CA ARG A 212 9.18 5.34 10.54
C ARG A 212 8.50 5.26 11.91
N LEU A 213 8.10 4.07 12.34
CA LEU A 213 7.50 3.88 13.64
C LEU A 213 7.72 2.45 14.14
N GLU A 214 8.54 2.29 15.18
CA GLU A 214 8.79 0.99 15.82
C GLU A 214 7.72 0.63 16.86
N ASN A 215 7.17 1.63 17.56
CA ASN A 215 6.09 1.43 18.52
C ASN A 215 4.74 1.79 17.90
N LEU A 216 3.98 0.76 17.50
CA LEU A 216 2.77 0.91 16.70
C LEU A 216 1.61 1.56 17.45
N ARG A 217 1.70 1.71 18.78
CA ARG A 217 0.74 2.52 19.55
C ARG A 217 0.69 3.97 19.08
N GLY A 218 1.78 4.48 18.50
CA GLY A 218 1.84 5.81 17.90
C GLY A 218 0.90 6.02 16.72
N VAL A 219 0.43 4.95 16.06
CA VAL A 219 -0.52 5.03 14.93
C VAL A 219 -1.80 5.75 15.32
N SER A 220 -2.33 5.48 16.52
CA SER A 220 -3.57 6.12 17.01
C SER A 220 -3.44 7.64 17.09
N VAL A 221 -2.27 8.13 17.52
CA VAL A 221 -1.97 9.57 17.59
C VAL A 221 -1.87 10.17 16.19
N LEU A 222 -1.11 9.52 15.29
CA LEU A 222 -0.95 9.99 13.91
C LEU A 222 -2.29 10.08 13.16
N ARG A 223 -3.15 9.07 13.29
CA ARG A 223 -4.47 9.07 12.65
C ARG A 223 -5.35 10.21 13.16
N ARG A 224 -5.37 10.43 14.48
CA ARG A 224 -6.13 11.51 15.12
C ARG A 224 -5.63 12.88 14.68
N ASP A 225 -4.31 13.07 14.67
CA ASP A 225 -3.70 14.40 14.50
C ASP A 225 -3.67 14.84 13.03
N TYR A 226 -3.56 13.90 12.07
CA TYR A 226 -3.42 14.23 10.64
C TYR A 226 -4.67 13.94 9.80
N ALA A 227 -5.57 13.05 10.24
CA ALA A 227 -6.75 12.64 9.46
C ALA A 227 -6.42 12.21 8.01
N LYS A 228 -5.26 11.56 7.83
CA LYS A 228 -4.78 10.97 6.57
C LYS A 228 -4.56 9.47 6.77
N PRO A 229 -4.60 8.67 5.68
CA PRO A 229 -4.10 7.30 5.75
C PRO A 229 -2.65 7.29 6.28
N VAL A 230 -2.32 6.29 7.10
CA VAL A 230 -1.00 6.16 7.73
C VAL A 230 -0.33 4.90 7.20
N PHE A 231 0.78 5.08 6.49
CA PHE A 231 1.69 4.01 6.13
C PHE A 231 2.85 4.00 7.12
N VAL A 232 3.00 2.91 7.87
CA VAL A 232 4.21 2.64 8.65
C VAL A 232 5.16 1.91 7.74
N ASP A 233 6.00 2.70 7.10
CA ASP A 233 6.73 2.33 5.91
C ASP A 233 8.15 1.84 6.25
N ALA A 234 8.56 2.05 7.51
CA ALA A 234 9.69 1.43 8.18
C ALA A 234 9.35 1.14 9.65
N CYS A 235 9.39 -0.14 10.03
CA CYS A 235 9.24 -0.60 11.42
C CYS A 235 10.24 -1.71 11.75
N GLY A 236 11.42 -1.69 11.13
CA GLY A 236 12.43 -2.74 11.17
C GLY A 236 12.16 -3.92 10.23
N HIS A 237 13.07 -4.89 10.31
CA HIS A 237 13.14 -6.05 9.43
C HIS A 237 13.28 -7.32 10.26
N GLU A 238 12.53 -8.38 9.91
CA GLU A 238 12.85 -9.72 10.41
C GLU A 238 14.24 -10.12 9.91
N GLY A 239 15.16 -10.54 10.77
CA GLY A 239 16.53 -10.74 10.32
C GLY A 239 17.56 -11.03 11.40
N ASN A 240 18.82 -11.08 10.97
CA ASN A 240 20.00 -11.30 11.81
C ASN A 240 21.11 -10.28 11.51
N GLY A 241 20.73 -9.08 11.06
CA GLY A 241 21.65 -7.98 10.77
C GLY A 241 22.37 -7.45 12.02
N THR A 242 23.26 -6.49 11.80
CA THR A 242 24.13 -5.93 12.85
C THR A 242 23.53 -4.71 13.57
N THR A 243 22.34 -4.26 13.17
CA THR A 243 21.68 -3.09 13.76
C THR A 243 20.30 -3.46 14.30
N PRO A 244 19.76 -2.75 15.30
CA PRO A 244 18.42 -3.04 15.85
C PRO A 244 17.31 -3.08 14.80
N ASP A 245 17.38 -2.24 13.76
CA ASP A 245 16.38 -2.17 12.69
C ASP A 245 16.43 -3.39 11.75
N THR A 246 17.55 -4.12 11.70
CA THR A 246 17.78 -5.25 10.78
C THR A 246 17.88 -6.60 11.48
N SER A 247 17.61 -6.66 12.77
CA SER A 247 17.82 -7.86 13.61
C SER A 247 16.59 -8.26 14.43
N LEU A 248 15.38 -7.94 13.96
CA LEU A 248 14.16 -8.31 14.68
C LEU A 248 13.93 -9.82 14.60
N HIS A 249 13.44 -10.37 15.71
CA HIS A 249 12.81 -11.68 15.69
C HIS A 249 11.56 -11.65 14.78
N PRO A 250 11.28 -12.74 14.03
CA PRO A 250 10.12 -12.81 13.15
C PRO A 250 8.79 -12.59 13.89
N GLU A 251 8.65 -13.06 15.14
CA GLU A 251 7.48 -12.85 15.98
C GLU A 251 7.21 -11.35 16.25
N GLU A 252 8.27 -10.57 16.47
CA GLU A 252 8.19 -9.13 16.69
C GLU A 252 7.74 -8.42 15.40
N MET A 253 8.36 -8.75 14.26
CA MET A 253 7.96 -8.17 12.98
C MET A 253 6.50 -8.47 12.63
N LEU A 254 6.05 -9.71 12.84
CA LEU A 254 4.66 -10.09 12.64
C LEU A 254 3.72 -9.32 13.59
N THR A 255 4.11 -9.16 14.85
CA THR A 255 3.36 -8.40 15.86
C THR A 255 3.22 -6.94 15.48
N ARG A 256 4.29 -6.31 15.00
CA ARG A 256 4.27 -4.92 14.49
C ARG A 256 3.28 -4.77 13.34
N ILE A 257 3.30 -5.68 12.37
CA ILE A 257 2.39 -5.61 11.22
C ILE A 257 0.93 -5.76 11.67
N TRP A 258 0.61 -6.76 12.50
CA TRP A 258 -0.75 -6.99 12.97
C TRP A 258 -1.25 -5.86 13.89
N GLU A 259 -0.46 -5.43 14.87
CA GLU A 259 -0.86 -4.34 15.76
C GLU A 259 -1.06 -3.03 14.99
N GLY A 260 -0.13 -2.65 14.12
CA GLY A 260 -0.26 -1.44 13.32
C GLY A 260 -1.47 -1.49 12.38
N THR A 261 -1.74 -2.65 11.77
CA THR A 261 -2.91 -2.87 10.92
C THR A 261 -4.21 -2.69 11.70
N VAL A 262 -4.34 -3.33 12.86
CA VAL A 262 -5.57 -3.23 13.68
C VAL A 262 -5.73 -1.83 14.32
N ARG A 263 -4.64 -1.06 14.43
CA ARG A 263 -4.70 0.37 14.79
C ARG A 263 -5.06 1.30 13.62
N GLY A 264 -5.25 0.75 12.42
CA GLY A 264 -5.68 1.46 11.22
C GLY A 264 -4.57 2.05 10.37
N ALA A 265 -3.34 1.54 10.47
CA ALA A 265 -2.26 1.85 9.55
C ALA A 265 -2.08 0.72 8.51
N TYR A 266 -1.30 1.01 7.47
CA TYR A 266 -0.77 0.02 6.53
C TYR A 266 0.72 -0.17 6.84
N VAL A 267 1.13 -1.37 7.27
CA VAL A 267 2.49 -1.61 7.75
C VAL A 267 3.29 -2.35 6.69
N THR A 268 4.49 -1.85 6.39
CA THR A 268 5.40 -2.42 5.39
C THR A 268 6.27 -3.51 6.02
N HIS A 269 6.31 -4.67 5.37
CA HIS A 269 7.21 -5.76 5.68
C HIS A 269 8.66 -5.45 5.22
N GLY A 270 9.62 -5.80 6.07
CA GLY A 270 11.05 -5.81 5.76
C GLY A 270 11.70 -7.11 6.21
N GLU A 271 12.68 -7.60 5.44
CA GLU A 271 13.48 -8.78 5.79
C GLU A 271 14.97 -8.53 5.54
N TRP A 272 15.80 -8.89 6.52
CA TRP A 272 17.25 -8.70 6.53
C TRP A 272 18.03 -9.91 7.06
N TYR A 273 17.97 -11.03 6.33
CA TYR A 273 18.83 -12.19 6.61
C TYR A 273 20.14 -12.13 5.81
N VAL A 274 21.25 -12.24 6.53
CA VAL A 274 22.62 -12.30 5.99
C VAL A 274 23.30 -13.59 6.42
N ASP A 275 24.24 -14.06 5.60
CA ASP A 275 25.14 -15.17 5.95
C ASP A 275 26.58 -14.65 6.03
N PRO A 276 27.19 -14.59 7.23
CA PRO A 276 28.59 -14.17 7.37
C PRO A 276 29.58 -15.06 6.61
N SER A 277 29.20 -16.29 6.30
CA SER A 277 30.02 -17.26 5.56
C SER A 277 29.85 -17.18 4.04
N SER A 278 28.84 -16.45 3.56
CA SER A 278 28.58 -16.30 2.14
C SER A 278 28.06 -14.91 1.77
N VAL A 279 28.90 -14.14 1.08
CA VAL A 279 28.53 -12.82 0.52
C VAL A 279 27.47 -12.91 -0.59
N SER A 280 27.08 -14.11 -1.03
CA SER A 280 26.02 -14.31 -2.02
C SER A 280 24.61 -14.24 -1.45
N VAL A 281 24.46 -14.30 -0.12
CA VAL A 281 23.16 -14.14 0.54
C VAL A 281 22.86 -12.66 0.66
N VAL A 282 21.98 -12.19 -0.24
CA VAL A 282 21.50 -10.81 -0.24
C VAL A 282 20.14 -10.79 0.49
N PRO A 283 19.99 -9.97 1.54
CA PRO A 283 18.71 -9.67 2.16
C PRO A 283 17.61 -9.37 1.16
N TRP A 284 16.38 -9.83 1.42
CA TRP A 284 15.23 -9.50 0.56
C TRP A 284 15.10 -7.97 0.35
N SER A 285 15.12 -7.19 1.44
CA SER A 285 14.95 -5.73 1.33
C SER A 285 16.15 -5.01 0.68
N ASP A 286 17.29 -5.68 0.54
CA ASP A 286 18.48 -5.18 -0.16
C ASP A 286 18.63 -5.77 -1.58
N GLY A 287 17.62 -6.47 -2.10
CA GLY A 287 17.64 -6.99 -3.46
C GLY A 287 17.72 -8.49 -3.63
N GLY A 288 17.50 -9.25 -2.55
CA GLY A 288 17.44 -10.71 -2.61
C GLY A 288 16.40 -11.22 -3.60
N SER A 289 16.65 -12.41 -4.16
CA SER A 289 15.76 -13.04 -5.14
C SER A 289 14.46 -13.59 -4.53
N ARG A 290 14.40 -13.77 -3.20
CA ARG A 290 13.21 -14.20 -2.47
C ARG A 290 13.34 -13.88 -0.99
N PRO A 291 12.22 -13.68 -0.29
CA PRO A 291 12.19 -13.78 1.16
C PRO A 291 12.62 -15.18 1.61
N THR A 292 13.39 -15.23 2.68
CA THR A 292 13.92 -16.42 3.34
C THR A 292 13.39 -16.57 4.77
N GLY A 293 12.87 -15.49 5.33
CA GLY A 293 12.16 -15.43 6.59
C GLY A 293 10.79 -16.09 6.53
N VAL A 294 10.11 -16.02 7.67
CA VAL A 294 8.82 -16.71 7.86
C VAL A 294 7.65 -15.74 7.87
N VAL A 295 7.88 -14.43 8.08
CA VAL A 295 6.81 -13.44 8.22
C VAL A 295 6.10 -13.25 6.89
N ALA A 296 6.82 -13.13 5.77
CA ALA A 296 6.21 -13.02 4.44
C ALA A 296 5.17 -14.14 4.17
N GLN A 297 5.45 -15.38 4.58
CA GLN A 297 4.50 -16.49 4.44
C GLN A 297 3.33 -16.38 5.44
N ARG A 298 3.59 -15.98 6.68
CA ARG A 298 2.59 -15.85 7.75
C ARG A 298 1.58 -14.74 7.50
N LEU A 299 1.98 -13.71 6.76
CA LEU A 299 1.09 -12.61 6.36
C LEU A 299 -0.01 -13.04 5.37
N ARG A 300 -0.02 -14.27 4.87
CA ARG A 300 -1.16 -14.82 4.10
C ARG A 300 -2.44 -14.83 4.92
N LEU A 301 -2.37 -15.16 6.20
CA LEU A 301 -3.55 -15.08 7.09
C LEU A 301 -4.07 -13.65 7.18
N LEU A 302 -3.16 -12.67 7.29
CA LEU A 302 -3.55 -11.26 7.33
C LEU A 302 -4.17 -10.82 6.01
N ARG A 303 -3.63 -11.29 4.87
CA ARG A 303 -4.22 -11.02 3.54
C ARG A 303 -5.65 -11.52 3.45
N GLU A 304 -5.91 -12.76 3.89
CA GLU A 304 -7.27 -13.34 3.94
C GLU A 304 -8.20 -12.48 4.81
N VAL A 305 -7.76 -12.10 6.01
CA VAL A 305 -8.54 -11.22 6.90
C VAL A 305 -8.82 -9.86 6.27
N LEU A 306 -7.82 -9.25 5.60
CA LEU A 306 -7.95 -7.96 4.94
C LEU A 306 -8.89 -8.00 3.72
N ASP A 307 -8.96 -9.14 3.02
CA ASP A 307 -9.87 -9.34 1.88
C ASP A 307 -11.34 -9.49 2.30
N GLU A 308 -11.57 -9.89 3.55
CA GLU A 308 -12.90 -10.04 4.15
C GLU A 308 -13.38 -8.81 4.94
N LEU A 309 -12.58 -7.73 5.00
CA LEU A 309 -12.98 -6.52 5.72
C LEU A 309 -14.22 -5.88 5.08
N PRO A 310 -15.28 -5.59 5.87
CA PRO A 310 -16.41 -4.83 5.36
C PRO A 310 -16.07 -3.35 5.20
N ASP A 311 -16.85 -2.66 4.38
CA ASP A 311 -16.81 -1.22 4.28
C ASP A 311 -17.13 -0.55 5.64
N GLY A 312 -16.45 0.56 5.90
CA GLY A 312 -16.64 1.36 7.11
C GLY A 312 -15.91 0.83 8.34
N VAL A 313 -15.02 -0.16 8.20
CA VAL A 313 -14.20 -0.62 9.32
C VAL A 313 -13.27 0.50 9.80
N GLU A 314 -13.30 0.76 11.11
CA GLU A 314 -12.46 1.78 11.73
C GLU A 314 -11.94 1.27 13.09
N PRO A 315 -10.74 1.70 13.51
CA PRO A 315 -10.25 1.46 14.86
C PRO A 315 -11.16 2.12 15.90
N ILE A 316 -11.50 1.36 16.94
CA ILE A 316 -12.32 1.78 18.06
C ILE A 316 -11.53 1.75 19.38
N ASP A 317 -11.93 2.59 20.33
CA ASP A 317 -11.25 2.76 21.62
C ASP A 317 -12.00 2.08 22.80
N ASP A 318 -13.11 1.38 22.52
CA ASP A 318 -13.90 0.66 23.54
C ASP A 318 -13.06 -0.38 24.30
N TYR A 319 -12.05 -0.96 23.64
CA TYR A 319 -11.13 -1.95 24.20
C TYR A 319 -9.75 -1.34 24.42
N ARG A 320 -9.52 -0.74 25.60
CA ARG A 320 -8.27 -0.02 25.88
C ARG A 320 -7.04 -0.92 26.02
N ASP A 321 -7.23 -2.21 26.24
CA ASP A 321 -6.16 -3.18 26.49
C ASP A 321 -5.74 -3.97 25.23
N ALA A 322 -6.51 -3.90 24.14
CA ALA A 322 -6.18 -4.54 22.87
C ALA A 322 -6.69 -3.72 21.67
N PRO A 323 -5.85 -3.43 20.67
CA PRO A 323 -6.27 -2.71 19.49
C PRO A 323 -7.40 -3.47 18.77
N THR A 324 -8.42 -2.75 18.32
CA THR A 324 -9.59 -3.33 17.68
C THR A 324 -10.04 -2.50 16.48
N LEU A 325 -10.19 -3.14 15.32
CA LEU A 325 -10.94 -2.63 14.17
C LEU A 325 -12.38 -3.09 14.28
N ALA A 326 -13.35 -2.22 13.99
CA ALA A 326 -14.74 -2.62 14.01
C ALA A 326 -15.61 -1.85 13.01
N VAL A 327 -16.69 -2.51 12.62
CA VAL A 327 -17.97 -1.85 12.28
C VAL A 327 -18.90 -2.18 13.45
N PRO A 328 -19.12 -1.26 14.40
CA PRO A 328 -19.86 -1.58 15.62
C PRO A 328 -21.19 -2.29 15.36
N GLY A 329 -21.38 -3.43 16.03
CA GLY A 329 -22.53 -4.31 15.90
C GLY A 329 -22.50 -5.30 14.72
N SER A 330 -21.56 -5.17 13.79
CA SER A 330 -21.47 -5.99 12.58
C SER A 330 -20.13 -6.73 12.42
N TYR A 331 -19.02 -6.10 12.73
CA TYR A 331 -17.68 -6.65 12.50
C TYR A 331 -16.71 -6.21 13.58
N TYR A 332 -15.87 -7.12 14.05
CA TYR A 332 -14.79 -6.83 14.98
C TYR A 332 -13.54 -7.65 14.62
N LEU A 333 -12.38 -7.02 14.61
CA LEU A 333 -11.08 -7.66 14.53
C LEU A 333 -10.20 -7.12 15.65
N GLN A 334 -9.86 -7.96 16.61
CA GLN A 334 -9.03 -7.60 17.76
C GLN A 334 -7.77 -8.45 17.77
N TYR A 335 -6.60 -7.81 17.90
CA TYR A 335 -5.31 -8.52 18.00
C TYR A 335 -4.78 -8.42 19.43
N LEU A 336 -4.36 -9.56 19.99
CA LEU A 336 -3.99 -9.68 21.40
C LEU A 336 -2.47 -9.69 21.64
N GLY A 337 -1.67 -9.71 20.58
CA GLY A 337 -0.22 -9.56 20.66
C GLY A 337 0.43 -10.58 21.60
N GLU A 338 1.24 -10.08 22.53
CA GLU A 338 1.97 -10.89 23.52
C GLU A 338 1.10 -11.48 24.64
N HIS A 339 -0.18 -11.09 24.72
CA HIS A 339 -1.06 -11.47 25.83
C HIS A 339 -1.70 -12.85 25.62
N GLN A 340 -1.87 -13.58 26.74
CA GLN A 340 -2.39 -14.96 26.78
C GLN A 340 -3.77 -15.00 27.46
N PHE A 341 -4.68 -14.14 27.01
CA PHE A 341 -6.03 -14.09 27.58
C PHE A 341 -6.73 -15.45 27.43
N PRO A 342 -7.45 -15.95 28.47
CA PRO A 342 -8.23 -17.18 28.37
C PRO A 342 -9.57 -16.97 27.64
N ASP A 343 -10.05 -15.73 27.59
CA ASP A 343 -11.24 -15.32 26.86
C ASP A 343 -11.29 -13.80 26.66
N ARG A 344 -12.18 -13.35 25.78
CA ARG A 344 -12.52 -11.94 25.54
C ARG A 344 -14.03 -11.79 25.43
N THR A 345 -14.58 -10.73 25.99
CA THR A 345 -16.03 -10.45 25.93
C THR A 345 -16.31 -9.22 25.08
N PHE A 346 -17.24 -9.36 24.15
CA PHE A 346 -17.68 -8.32 23.24
C PHE A 346 -19.13 -7.91 23.55
N SER A 347 -19.43 -6.61 23.45
CA SER A 347 -20.81 -6.12 23.50
C SER A 347 -21.35 -6.07 22.07
N LEU A 348 -22.30 -6.93 21.76
CA LEU A 348 -22.84 -7.15 20.42
C LEU A 348 -24.37 -7.14 20.47
N PRO A 349 -25.06 -6.58 19.45
CA PRO A 349 -26.50 -6.70 19.38
C PRO A 349 -26.94 -8.16 19.22
N GLU A 350 -28.23 -8.42 19.43
CA GLU A 350 -28.78 -9.75 19.17
C GLU A 350 -28.62 -10.12 17.69
N GLY A 351 -28.22 -11.38 17.46
CA GLY A 351 -27.95 -11.90 16.13
C GLY A 351 -27.03 -13.12 16.14
N GLU A 352 -26.76 -13.62 14.94
CA GLU A 352 -25.87 -14.74 14.68
C GLU A 352 -24.51 -14.25 14.17
N TYR A 353 -23.43 -14.78 14.74
CA TYR A 353 -22.08 -14.36 14.45
C TYR A 353 -21.20 -15.55 14.09
N ASP A 354 -20.43 -15.42 13.00
CA ASP A 354 -19.28 -16.29 12.75
C ASP A 354 -18.08 -15.71 13.50
N VAL A 355 -17.44 -16.55 14.31
CA VAL A 355 -16.32 -16.18 15.20
C VAL A 355 -15.11 -17.02 14.84
N ASP A 356 -14.03 -16.35 14.46
CA ASP A 356 -12.74 -16.98 14.19
C ASP A 356 -11.74 -16.57 15.26
N VAL A 357 -11.20 -17.57 15.97
CA VAL A 357 -9.99 -17.41 16.80
C VAL A 357 -8.80 -17.77 15.93
N LEU A 358 -8.00 -16.76 15.61
CA LEU A 358 -6.87 -16.81 14.69
C LEU A 358 -5.57 -16.96 15.49
N ASP A 359 -4.84 -18.06 15.28
CA ASP A 359 -3.46 -18.17 15.70
C ASP A 359 -2.57 -17.57 14.60
N VAL A 360 -2.17 -16.32 14.83
CA VAL A 360 -1.43 -15.52 13.86
C VAL A 360 -0.05 -16.10 13.58
N TRP A 361 0.60 -16.68 14.60
CA TRP A 361 1.94 -17.22 14.46
C TRP A 361 1.95 -18.57 13.74
N ASN A 362 1.02 -19.46 14.08
CA ASN A 362 0.93 -20.79 13.50
C ASN A 362 0.10 -20.84 12.22
N HIS A 363 -0.47 -19.71 11.80
CA HIS A 363 -1.30 -19.59 10.60
C HIS A 363 -2.48 -20.57 10.62
N SER A 364 -3.28 -20.53 11.69
CA SER A 364 -4.46 -21.39 11.83
C SER A 364 -5.66 -20.63 12.38
N ALA A 365 -6.87 -21.15 12.12
CA ALA A 365 -8.11 -20.54 12.57
C ALA A 365 -9.04 -21.62 13.17
N ARG A 366 -9.62 -21.32 14.33
CA ARG A 366 -10.73 -22.07 14.91
C ARG A 366 -12.02 -21.28 14.72
N ARG A 367 -12.90 -21.79 13.86
CA ARG A 367 -14.17 -21.14 13.49
C ARG A 367 -15.32 -21.72 14.28
N THR A 368 -16.15 -20.87 14.87
CA THR A 368 -17.42 -21.25 15.50
C THR A 368 -18.54 -20.32 15.03
N ARG A 369 -19.78 -20.75 15.25
CA ARG A 369 -20.97 -19.92 15.08
C ARG A 369 -21.61 -19.73 16.44
N GLU A 370 -21.87 -18.49 16.80
CA GLU A 370 -22.34 -18.10 18.12
C GLU A 370 -23.58 -17.21 17.99
N SER A 371 -24.57 -17.46 18.84
CA SER A 371 -25.79 -16.66 18.94
C SER A 371 -25.71 -15.71 20.12
N VAL A 372 -25.98 -14.43 19.91
CA VAL A 372 -26.11 -13.44 21.00
C VAL A 372 -27.59 -13.20 21.27
N THR A 373 -28.02 -13.44 22.51
CA THR A 373 -29.41 -13.24 22.97
C THR A 373 -29.43 -12.48 24.29
N GLY A 374 -30.49 -11.72 24.56
CA GLY A 374 -30.69 -11.04 25.84
C GLY A 374 -29.70 -9.90 26.08
N ALA A 375 -28.79 -10.06 27.05
CA ALA A 375 -27.93 -8.99 27.57
C ALA A 375 -26.91 -8.41 26.56
N GLY A 376 -26.86 -8.93 25.33
CA GLY A 376 -26.08 -8.33 24.23
C GLY A 376 -24.57 -8.50 24.38
N THR A 377 -24.12 -9.65 24.88
CA THR A 377 -22.67 -9.93 25.02
C THR A 377 -22.29 -11.30 24.49
N LEU A 378 -21.09 -11.40 23.93
CA LEU A 378 -20.47 -12.64 23.46
C LEU A 378 -19.11 -12.83 24.10
N THR A 379 -18.89 -13.96 24.79
CA THR A 379 -17.58 -14.33 25.35
C THR A 379 -16.91 -15.38 24.47
N VAL A 380 -15.79 -14.99 23.86
CA VAL A 380 -14.98 -15.85 22.99
C VAL A 380 -13.89 -16.50 23.82
N ARG A 381 -13.90 -17.84 23.93
CA ARG A 381 -12.85 -18.61 24.60
C ARG A 381 -11.58 -18.70 23.73
N LEU A 382 -10.43 -18.55 24.36
CA LEU A 382 -9.12 -18.52 23.72
C LEU A 382 -8.24 -19.67 24.24
N PRO A 383 -7.21 -20.09 23.46
CA PRO A 383 -6.29 -21.15 23.86
C PRO A 383 -5.35 -20.77 25.01
N GLY A 384 -5.26 -19.49 25.39
CA GLY A 384 -4.30 -19.02 26.40
C GLY A 384 -2.85 -19.04 25.90
N THR A 385 -2.64 -18.86 24.60
CA THR A 385 -1.32 -18.72 23.96
C THR A 385 -1.15 -17.32 23.39
N GLN A 386 0.09 -16.94 23.03
CA GLN A 386 0.38 -15.61 22.44
C GLN A 386 -0.09 -15.54 20.98
N TYR A 387 -0.09 -14.33 20.42
CA TYR A 387 -0.34 -14.02 19.01
C TYR A 387 -1.71 -14.45 18.52
N GLN A 388 -2.72 -14.34 19.39
CA GLN A 388 -4.09 -14.62 19.01
C GLN A 388 -4.75 -13.35 18.45
N ALA A 389 -5.58 -13.51 17.43
CA ALA A 389 -6.55 -12.52 16.99
C ALA A 389 -7.96 -13.11 17.05
N ILE A 390 -8.95 -12.25 17.19
CA ILE A 390 -10.36 -12.61 17.16
C ILE A 390 -11.00 -11.82 16.03
N GLN A 391 -11.66 -12.52 15.11
CA GLN A 391 -12.47 -11.93 14.06
C GLN A 391 -13.93 -12.36 14.26
N ILE A 392 -14.84 -11.39 14.35
CA ILE A 392 -16.28 -11.61 14.54
C ILE A 392 -17.01 -10.96 13.38
N ARG A 393 -17.87 -11.71 12.70
CA ARG A 393 -18.69 -11.24 11.58
C ARG A 393 -20.16 -11.57 11.84
N ARG A 394 -21.02 -10.56 11.78
CA ARG A 394 -22.46 -10.77 11.81
C ARG A 394 -22.93 -11.44 10.53
N THR A 395 -23.80 -12.43 10.65
CA THR A 395 -24.33 -13.21 9.51
C THR A 395 -25.82 -12.93 9.23
N SER A 396 -26.57 -12.43 10.22
CA SER A 396 -27.97 -12.02 10.09
C SER A 396 -28.38 -10.99 11.13
#